data_AF-A0A1S9CL12-F1
#
_entry.id   AF-A0A1S9CL12-F1
#
_cell.length_a   1.000
_cell.length_b   1.000
_cell.length_c   1.000
_cell.angle_alpha   90.00
_cell.angle_beta   90.00
_cell.angle_gamma   90.00
#
_symmetry.space_group_name_H-M   'P 1'
#
loop_
_entity.id
_entity.type
_entity.pdbx_description
1 polymer ?
#
loop_
_entity_poly.entity_id
_entity_poly.type
_entity_poly.pdbx_seq_one_letter_code
_entity_poly.pdbx_strand_id
1 'polypeptide(L)' 'MITTLYDPALVEKGIEIGKKEGKKKVKFLYIDMKMNTREIAKRLKIPVEKVEHIIKNELNL' A
#
# COMPACT_ATOMS: atom_id res chain seq x y z
N MET A 1 28.60 19.68 -11.49
CA MET A 1 27.89 18.38 -11.42
C MET A 1 27.33 18.26 -10.01
N ILE A 2 26.01 18.34 -9.85
CA ILE A 2 25.37 18.19 -8.53
C ILE A 2 25.39 16.71 -8.17
N THR A 3 26.38 16.29 -7.41
CA THR A 3 26.51 14.94 -6.84
C THR A 3 25.93 14.95 -5.44
N THR A 4 24.61 15.13 -5.30
CA THR A 4 23.98 15.08 -3.99
C THR A 4 22.64 14.34 -4.09
N LEU A 5 22.48 13.38 -3.17
CA LEU A 5 21.19 13.02 -2.52
C LEU A 5 20.38 11.83 -3.05
N TYR A 6 20.99 10.77 -3.59
CA TYR A 6 20.35 9.46 -3.43
C TYR A 6 20.68 8.93 -2.04
N ASP A 7 20.12 9.58 -1.02
CA ASP A 7 20.32 9.22 0.38
C ASP A 7 19.47 7.97 0.66
N PRO A 8 20.08 6.78 0.83
CA PRO A 8 19.32 5.54 0.99
C PRO A 8 18.37 5.59 2.20
N ALA A 9 18.71 6.39 3.21
CA ALA A 9 17.87 6.64 4.38
C ALA A 9 16.56 7.39 4.06
N LEU A 10 16.58 8.31 3.09
CA LEU A 10 15.37 9.00 2.62
C LEU A 10 14.50 8.06 1.78
N VAL A 11 15.12 7.15 1.03
CA VAL A 11 14.41 6.13 0.25
C VAL A 11 13.72 5.12 1.16
N GLU A 12 14.39 4.62 2.20
CA GLU A 12 13.77 3.71 3.18
C GLU A 12 12.61 4.36 3.94
N LYS A 13 12.77 5.61 4.40
CA LYS A 13 11.66 6.37 5.01
C LYS A 13 10.50 6.58 4.04
N GLY A 14 10.78 6.93 2.79
CA GLY A 14 9.76 7.10 1.75
C GLY A 14 9.01 5.81 1.44
N ILE A 15 9.71 4.67 1.42
CA ILE A 15 9.11 3.34 1.23
C ILE A 15 8.24 2.97 2.43
N GLU A 16 8.68 3.28 3.66
CA GLU A 16 7.89 2.97 4.86
C GLU A 16 6.60 3.80 4.95
N ILE A 17 6.69 5.10 4.64
CA ILE A 17 5.53 6.01 4.59
C ILE A 17 4.58 5.56 3.47
N GLY A 18 5.12 5.27 2.28
CA GLY A 18 4.33 4.77 1.14
C GLY A 18 3.68 3.41 1.43
N LYS A 19 4.33 2.52 2.19
CA LYS A 19 3.73 1.25 2.65
C LYS A 19 2.60 1.48 3.66
N LYS A 20 2.77 2.40 4.62
CA LYS A 20 1.72 2.74 5.60
C LYS A 20 0.51 3.39 4.93
N GLU A 21 0.74 4.34 4.02
CA GLU A 21 -0.33 4.96 3.24
C GLU A 21 -1.00 3.98 2.29
N GLY A 22 -0.24 3.13 1.61
CA GLY A 22 -0.77 2.09 0.73
C GLY A 22 -1.72 1.13 1.47
N LYS A 23 -1.35 0.71 2.69
CA LYS A 23 -2.21 -0.13 3.55
C LYS A 23 -3.49 0.59 3.96
N LYS A 24 -3.40 1.84 4.42
CA LYS A 24 -4.59 2.65 4.76
C LYS A 24 -5.53 2.83 3.56
N LYS A 25 -4.96 2.99 2.37
CA LYS A 25 -5.73 3.16 1.13
C LYS A 25 -6.49 1.89 0.74
N VAL A 26 -5.87 0.71 0.88
CA VAL A 26 -6.54 -0.60 0.71
C VAL A 26 -7.72 -0.73 1.67
N LYS A 27 -7.53 -0.37 2.94
CA LYS A 27 -8.59 -0.42 3.95
C LYS A 27 -9.75 0.50 3.63
N PHE A 28 -9.48 1.75 3.25
CA PHE A 28 -10.51 2.71 2.86
C PHE A 28 -11.30 2.21 1.63
N LEU A 29 -10.60 1.68 0.62
CA LEU A 29 -11.25 1.12 -0.56
C LEU A 29 -12.13 -0.10 -0.24
N TYR A 30 -11.71 -0.95 0.72
CA TYR A 30 -12.46 -2.15 1.09
C TYR A 30 -13.63 -1.88 2.03
N ILE A 31 -13.45 -1.02 3.05
CA ILE A 31 -14.46 -0.76 4.08
C ILE A 31 -15.41 0.37 3.66
N ASP A 32 -14.87 1.49 3.19
CA ASP A 32 -15.64 2.72 2.91
C ASP A 32 -16.31 2.64 1.53
N MET A 33 -15.54 2.26 0.51
CA MET A 33 -16.06 2.08 -0.85
C MET A 33 -16.68 0.71 -1.11
N LYS A 34 -16.61 -0.24 -0.16
CA LYS A 34 -17.06 -1.64 -0.32
C LYS A 34 -16.59 -2.29 -1.65
N MET A 35 -15.40 -1.92 -2.12
CA MET A 35 -14.85 -2.47 -3.36
C MET A 35 -14.39 -3.91 -3.16
N ASN A 36 -14.54 -4.72 -4.22
CA ASN A 36 -14.06 -6.09 -4.20
C ASN A 36 -12.53 -6.14 -4.29
N THR A 37 -11.91 -7.17 -3.71
CA THR A 37 -10.44 -7.32 -3.60
C THR A 37 -9.74 -7.27 -4.96
N ARG A 38 -10.39 -7.80 -6.01
CA ARG A 38 -9.92 -7.73 -7.40
C ARG A 38 -9.91 -6.32 -7.98
N GLU A 39 -10.89 -5.49 -7.65
CA GLU A 39 -10.93 -4.10 -8.12
C GLU A 39 -9.87 -3.25 -7.43
N ILE A 40 -9.70 -3.46 -6.13
CA ILE A 40 -8.65 -2.81 -5.33
C ILE A 40 -7.27 -3.18 -5.89
N ALA A 41 -7.05 -4.46 -6.20
CA ALA A 41 -5.83 -4.96 -6.82
C ALA A 41 -5.54 -4.30 -8.18
N LYS A 42 -6.54 -4.18 -9.06
CA LYS A 42 -6.40 -3.48 -10.35
C LYS A 42 -6.08 -2.00 -10.17
N ARG A 43 -6.76 -1.31 -9.26
CA ARG A 43 -6.61 0.13 -9.03
C ARG A 43 -5.26 0.50 -8.44
N LEU A 44 -4.77 -0.31 -7.50
CA LEU A 44 -3.48 -0.13 -6.86
C LEU A 44 -2.33 -0.83 -7.60
N LYS A 45 -2.62 -1.54 -8.71
CA LYS A 45 -1.67 -2.35 -9.48
C LYS A 45 -0.83 -3.28 -8.60
N ILE A 46 -1.48 -3.88 -7.60
CA ILE A 46 -0.86 -4.84 -6.67
C ILE A 46 -1.52 -6.20 -6.83
N PRO A 47 -0.79 -7.30 -6.60
CA PRO A 47 -1.36 -8.64 -6.67
C PRO A 47 -2.48 -8.82 -5.65
N VAL A 48 -3.51 -9.56 -6.06
CA VAL A 48 -4.73 -9.79 -5.27
C VAL A 48 -4.42 -10.44 -3.92
N GLU A 49 -3.45 -11.36 -3.90
CA GLU A 49 -2.97 -12.01 -2.66
C GLU A 49 -2.44 -11.01 -1.63
N LYS A 50 -1.70 -9.97 -2.07
CA LYS A 50 -1.22 -8.93 -1.15
C LYS A 50 -2.38 -8.11 -0.59
N VAL A 51 -3.41 -7.85 -1.41
CA VAL A 51 -4.61 -7.14 -0.96
C VAL A 51 -5.37 -7.98 0.06
N GLU A 52 -5.57 -9.27 -0.20
CA GLU A 52 -6.19 -10.20 0.75
C GLU A 52 -5.39 -10.30 2.06
N HIS A 53 -4.06 -10.43 1.98
CA HIS A 53 -3.20 -10.42 3.17
C HIS A 53 -3.33 -9.12 3.97
N ILE A 54 -3.37 -7.97 3.31
CA ILE A 54 -3.54 -6.67 3.99
C ILE A 54 -4.92 -6.60 4.66
N ILE A 55 -5.97 -7.04 3.98
CA ILE A 55 -7.34 -7.05 4.51
C ILE A 55 -7.45 -8.01 5.70
N LYS A 56 -7.00 -9.27 5.57
CA LYS A 56 -7.01 -10.24 6.67
C LYS A 56 -6.22 -9.76 7.88
N ASN A 57 -5.03 -9.23 7.65
CA ASN A 57 -4.15 -8.74 8.72
C ASN A 57 -4.66 -7.43 9.38
N GLU A 58 -5.38 -6.55 8.66
CA GLU A 58 -5.96 -5.32 9.24
C GLU A 58 -7.34 -5.52 9.84
N LEU A 59 -8.15 -6.43 9.32
CA LEU A 59 -9.48 -6.75 9.85
C LEU A 59 -9.47 -7.88 10.89
N ASN A 60 -8.30 -8.49 11.17
CA ASN A 60 -8.17 -9.65 12.06
C ASN A 60 -9.19 -10.76 11.72
N LEU A 61 -9.34 -11.00 10.42
CA LEU A 61 -10.27 -11.95 9.80
C LEU A 61 -9.48 -13.17 9.32
#